data_AF-A0A7J2HL91-F1
#
_entry.id   AF-A0A7J2HL91-F1
#
_cell.length_a   1.000
_cell.length_b   1.000
_cell.length_c   1.000
_cell.angle_alpha   90.00
_cell.angle_beta   90.00
_cell.angle_gamma   90.00
#
_symmetry.space_group_name_H-M   'P 1'
#
loop_
_entity.id
_entity.type
_entity.pdbx_description
1 polymer ?
#
loop_
_entity_poly.entity_id
_entity_poly.type
_entity_poly.pdbx_seq_one_letter_code
_entity_poly.pdbx_strand_id
1 'polypeptide(L)' 'MLKIIEDLRDKELIAIIGLGNTLRRDDGIGVYVASKLRSSLRNVRGVEVIVAEDRVDYAARELMKLKPNLIIVI' A
#
# COMPACT_ATOMS: atom_id res chain seq x y z
N MET A 1 -8.92 8.99 -11.27
CA MET A 1 -8.26 8.45 -10.06
C MET A 1 -9.18 8.36 -8.84
N LEU A 2 -10.31 9.08 -8.78
CA LEU A 2 -11.21 9.13 -7.61
C LEU A 2 -12.21 7.96 -7.47
N LYS A 3 -12.57 7.25 -8.56
CA LYS A 3 -13.62 6.20 -8.52
C LYS A 3 -13.32 5.02 -7.59
N ILE A 4 -12.09 4.51 -7.60
CA ILE A 4 -11.71 3.35 -6.75
C ILE A 4 -11.90 3.67 -5.27
N ILE A 5 -11.65 4.92 -4.86
CA ILE A 5 -11.77 5.34 -3.46
C ILE A 5 -13.24 5.55 -3.07
N GLU A 6 -14.11 5.97 -4.00
CA GLU A 6 -15.53 6.17 -3.74
C GLU A 6 -16.25 4.86 -3.39
N ASP A 7 -15.91 3.76 -4.08
CA ASP A 7 -16.50 2.43 -3.84
C ASP A 7 -16.02 1.79 -2.52
N LEU A 8 -15.02 2.39 -1.85
CA LEU A 8 -14.34 1.84 -0.68
C LEU A 8 -14.61 2.62 0.63
N ARG A 9 -15.44 3.67 0.56
CA ARG A 9 -15.65 4.63 1.67
C ARG A 9 -16.34 4.05 2.90
N ASP A 10 -17.04 2.93 2.77
CA ASP A 10 -17.86 2.39 3.85
C ASP A 10 -17.13 1.28 4.61
N LYS A 11 -16.37 1.71 5.65
CA LYS A 11 -15.87 0.93 6.80
C LYS A 11 -14.70 -0.04 6.61
N GLU A 12 -14.23 -0.28 5.41
CA GLU A 12 -13.18 -1.28 5.17
C GLU A 12 -11.79 -0.63 5.12
N LEU A 13 -10.91 -0.99 6.06
CA LEU A 13 -9.53 -0.53 6.09
C LEU A 13 -8.75 -1.19 4.96
N ILE A 14 -8.12 -0.39 4.10
CA ILE A 14 -7.36 -0.87 2.94
C ILE A 14 -5.87 -0.73 3.21
N ALA A 15 -5.13 -1.80 2.99
CA ALA A 15 -3.67 -1.76 2.93
C ALA A 15 -3.22 -1.79 1.47
N ILE A 16 -2.44 -0.79 1.05
CA ILE A 16 -1.70 -0.79 -0.22
C ILE A 16 -0.25 -1.10 0.10
N ILE A 17 0.32 -2.14 -0.50
CA ILE A 17 1.69 -2.61 -0.23
C ILE A 17 2.51 -2.49 -1.50
N GLY A 18 3.57 -1.69 -1.46
CA GLY A 18 4.58 -1.66 -2.51
C GLY A 18 5.71 -2.64 -2.22
N LEU A 19 5.87 -3.63 -3.10
CA LEU A 19 6.98 -4.57 -3.08
C LEU A 19 7.97 -4.29 -4.22
N GLY A 20 9.18 -4.80 -4.08
CA GLY A 20 10.19 -4.80 -5.13
C GLY A 20 11.54 -4.25 -4.71
N ASN A 21 12.54 -4.39 -5.59
CA ASN A 21 13.90 -3.96 -5.33
C ASN A 21 14.26 -2.72 -6.15
N THR A 22 14.49 -1.60 -5.47
CA THR A 22 14.83 -0.31 -6.10
C THR A 22 16.17 -0.33 -6.84
N LEU A 23 17.05 -1.28 -6.54
CA LEU A 23 18.32 -1.50 -7.25
C LEU A 23 18.14 -2.30 -8.55
N ARG A 24 16.97 -2.92 -8.77
CA ARG A 24 16.68 -3.78 -9.92
C ARG A 24 15.70 -3.12 -10.89
N ARG A 25 16.04 -1.93 -11.40
CA ARG A 25 15.30 -1.19 -12.45
C ARG A 25 13.77 -1.31 -12.29
N ASP A 26 13.12 -2.08 -13.15
CA ASP A 26 11.66 -2.17 -13.23
C ASP A 26 11.03 -2.95 -12.06
N ASP A 27 11.81 -3.78 -11.35
CA ASP A 27 11.37 -4.45 -10.13
C ASP A 27 11.06 -3.44 -9.01
N GLY A 28 11.67 -2.25 -9.04
CA GLY A 28 11.41 -1.19 -8.07
C GLY A 28 10.12 -0.39 -8.32
N ILE A 29 9.35 -0.69 -9.36
CA ILE A 29 8.18 0.12 -9.73
C ILE A 29 7.08 0.09 -8.66
N GLY A 30 6.85 -1.06 -8.01
CA GLY A 30 5.88 -1.19 -6.92
C GLY A 30 6.22 -0.29 -5.74
N VAL A 31 7.50 -0.26 -5.36
CA VAL A 31 8.06 0.64 -4.34
C VAL A 31 7.88 2.12 -4.71
N TYR A 32 8.16 2.48 -5.97
CA TYR A 32 8.00 3.85 -6.46
C TYR A 32 6.53 4.31 -6.39
N VAL A 33 5.62 3.48 -6.91
CA VAL A 33 4.17 3.76 -6.91
C VAL A 33 3.66 3.89 -5.47
N ALA A 34 3.98 2.95 -4.59
CA ALA A 34 3.55 3.00 -3.20
C ALA A 34 4.12 4.24 -2.47
N SER A 35 5.36 4.62 -2.72
CA SER A 35 5.96 5.83 -2.12
C SER A 35 5.23 7.11 -2.53
N LYS A 36 4.81 7.20 -3.80
CA LYS A 36 3.99 8.32 -4.30
C LYS A 36 2.59 8.30 -3.68
N LEU A 37 1.93 7.14 -3.66
CA LEU A 37 0.61 6.98 -3.07
C LEU A 37 0.59 7.31 -1.58
N ARG A 38 1.61 6.93 -0.81
CA ARG A 38 1.72 7.24 0.62
C ARG A 38 1.64 8.74 0.90
N SER A 39 2.25 9.55 0.03
CA SER A 39 2.20 11.01 0.15
C SER A 39 0.84 11.56 -0.26
N SER A 40 0.25 11.06 -1.35
CA SER A 40 -1.05 11.50 -1.85
C SER A 40 -2.23 11.08 -0.99
N LEU A 41 -2.13 9.95 -0.28
CA LEU A 41 -3.21 9.34 0.49
C LEU A 41 -3.09 9.56 2.00
N ARG A 42 -2.09 10.31 2.48
CA ARG A 42 -1.80 10.53 3.92
C ARG A 42 -3.00 10.97 4.78
N ASN A 43 -3.96 11.69 4.19
CA ASN A 43 -5.14 12.21 4.89
C ASN A 43 -6.44 11.49 4.49
N VAL A 44 -6.34 10.41 3.70
CA VAL A 44 -7.48 9.59 3.31
C VAL A 44 -7.75 8.59 4.44
N ARG A 45 -8.83 8.82 5.19
CA ARG A 45 -9.26 7.89 6.24
C ARG A 45 -9.56 6.52 5.65
N GLY A 46 -9.11 5.46 6.34
CA GLY A 46 -9.36 4.08 5.93
C GLY A 46 -8.37 3.53 4.89
N VAL A 47 -7.32 4.27 4.53
CA VAL A 47 -6.28 3.77 3.63
C VAL A 47 -4.92 3.90 4.31
N GLU A 48 -4.17 2.80 4.32
CA GLU A 48 -2.77 2.81 4.71
C GLU A 48 -1.87 2.27 3.62
N VAL A 49 -0.71 2.93 3.46
CA VAL A 49 0.26 2.59 2.43
C VAL A 49 1.57 2.13 3.07
N ILE A 50 1.92 0.87 2.83
CA ILE A 50 3.11 0.21 3.33
C ILE A 50 4.12 0.12 2.18
N VAL A 51 5.29 0.71 2.35
CA VAL A 51 6.41 0.55 1.42
C VAL A 51 7.32 -0.51 2.03
N ALA A 52 7.26 -1.73 1.49
CA ALA A 52 7.96 -2.88 2.05
C ALA A 52 9.21 -3.29 1.29
N GLU A 53 9.43 -2.78 0.07
CA GLU A 53 10.58 -3.14 -0.77
C GLU A 53 10.67 -4.68 -0.93
N ASP A 54 11.82 -5.29 -0.66
CA ASP A 54 12.00 -6.74 -0.70
C ASP A 54 11.72 -7.44 0.66
N ARG A 55 11.25 -6.69 1.66
CA ARG A 55 11.00 -7.14 3.04
C ARG A 55 9.58 -7.67 3.23
N VAL A 56 9.32 -8.86 2.69
CA VAL A 56 8.00 -9.53 2.82
C VAL A 56 7.64 -9.82 4.28
N ASP A 57 8.64 -10.10 5.13
CA ASP A 57 8.48 -10.27 6.58
C ASP A 57 7.95 -9.02 7.27
N TYR A 58 8.43 -7.85 6.84
CA TYR A 58 7.96 -6.56 7.33
C TYR A 58 6.52 -6.29 6.90
N ALA A 59 6.20 -6.52 5.62
CA ALA A 59 4.84 -6.37 5.11
C ALA A 59 3.82 -7.22 5.90
N ALA A 60 4.14 -8.50 6.14
CA ALA A 60 3.30 -9.39 6.93
C ALA A 60 3.08 -8.89 8.36
N ARG A 61 4.13 -8.36 9.00
CA ARG A 61 4.04 -7.81 10.36
C ARG A 61 3.15 -6.57 10.43
N GLU A 62 3.23 -5.69 9.45
CA GLU A 62 2.38 -4.50 9.39
C GLU A 62 0.93 -4.87 9.11
N LEU A 63 0.67 -5.83 8.21
CA LEU A 63 -0.67 -6.37 7.95
C LEU A 63 -1.33 -6.97 9.19
N MET A 64 -0.58 -7.72 10.01
CA MET A 64 -1.11 -8.29 11.26
C MET A 64 -1.54 -7.23 12.28
N LYS A 65 -0.81 -6.11 12.34
CA LYS A 65 -1.18 -4.97 13.21
C LYS A 65 -2.38 -4.23 12.66
N LEU A 66 -2.39 -4.01 11.35
CA LEU A 66 -3.35 -3.18 10.67
C LEU A 66 -4.73 -3.87 10.56
N LYS A 67 -4.76 -5.18 10.33
CA LYS A 67 -5.98 -5.98 10.08
C LYS A 67 -6.89 -5.37 9.01
N PRO A 68 -6.38 -5.14 7.79
CA PRO A 68 -7.18 -4.58 6.71
C PRO A 68 -8.22 -5.58 6.21
N ASN A 69 -9.29 -5.05 5.64
CA ASN A 69 -10.33 -5.80 4.95
C ASN A 69 -9.92 -6.13 3.51
N LEU A 70 -9.16 -5.23 2.89
CA LEU A 70 -8.65 -5.36 1.54
C LEU A 70 -7.15 -5.09 1.51
N ILE A 71 -6.41 -5.97 0.84
CA ILE A 71 -4.98 -5.83 0.61
C ILE A 71 -4.75 -5.71 -0.89
N ILE A 72 -4.11 -4.61 -1.30
CA ILE A 72 -3.68 -4.36 -2.67
C ILE A 72 -2.16 -4.45 -2.69
N VAL A 73 -1.60 -5.39 -3.44
CA VAL A 73 -0.16 -5.55 -3.60
C VAL A 73 0.25 -5.01 -4.97
N ILE A 74 1.27 -4.16 -4.99
CA ILE A 74 1.80 -3.46 -6.16
C ILE A 74 3.30 -3.69 -6.25
#